data_AF-A0A9E2ZSH0-F1
#
_entry.id   AF-A0A9E2ZSH0-F1
#
_cell.length_a   1.000
_cell.length_b   1.000
_cell.length_c   1.000
_cell.angle_alpha   90.00
_cell.angle_beta   90.00
_cell.angle_gamma   90.00
#
_symmetry.space_group_name_H-M   'P 1'
#
loop_
_entity.id
_entity.type
_entity.pdbx_description
1 polymer ?
#
loop_
_entity_poly.entity_id
_entity_poly.type
_entity_poly.pdbx_seq_one_letter_code
_entity_poly.pdbx_strand_id
1 'polypeptide(L)'
;MKIAEHIEALRDQGAQLADAAGRAGLDAAVPPCPPWRVRDLLRHTGYIHRWAARHITERPAHVIDGPPEAAILVGGAADPELLAWFRAGYAALVEVLSAADPALQCATFLDAPSPLAFWARRQAHETAIHRADADSAC
;
A
#
# COMPACT_ATOMS: atom_id res chain seq x y z
N MET A 1 7.74 3.68 17.77
CA MET A 1 6.73 2.64 17.56
C MET A 1 7.39 1.29 17.42
N LYS A 2 6.77 0.24 17.95
CA LYS A 2 7.16 -1.17 17.73
C LYS A 2 6.66 -1.62 16.36
N ILE A 3 7.34 -2.59 15.72
CA ILE A 3 6.96 -3.11 14.39
C ILE A 3 5.48 -3.50 14.33
N ALA A 4 4.96 -4.17 15.37
CA ALA A 4 3.55 -4.55 15.47
C ALA A 4 2.59 -3.35 15.39
N GLU A 5 2.94 -2.20 15.99
CA GLU A 5 2.09 -0.99 15.93
C GLU A 5 2.02 -0.44 14.50
N HIS A 6 3.10 -0.55 13.72
CA HIS A 6 3.06 -0.17 12.30
C HIS A 6 2.20 -1.14 11.47
N ILE A 7 2.23 -2.44 11.78
CA ILE A 7 1.41 -3.44 11.10
C ILE A 7 -0.08 -3.21 11.39
N GLU A 8 -0.44 -2.96 12.66
CA GLU A 8 -1.81 -2.61 13.03
C GLU A 8 -2.25 -1.29 12.39
N ALA A 9 -1.38 -0.27 12.39
CA ALA A 9 -1.67 0.97 11.69
C ALA A 9 -1.91 0.73 10.18
N LEU A 10 -1.10 -0.08 9.50
CA LEU A 10 -1.34 -0.45 8.10
C LEU A 10 -2.72 -1.09 7.90
N ARG A 11 -3.11 -2.02 8.80
CA ARG A 11 -4.43 -2.68 8.75
C ARG A 11 -5.57 -1.67 8.88
N ASP A 12 -5.51 -0.82 9.90
CA ASP A 12 -6.56 0.16 10.20
C ASP A 12 -6.66 1.23 9.10
N GLN A 13 -5.52 1.77 8.67
CA GLN A 13 -5.48 2.78 7.62
C GLN A 13 -5.94 2.21 6.27
N GLY A 14 -5.60 0.96 5.96
CA GLY A 14 -6.06 0.27 4.75
C GLY A 14 -7.58 0.09 4.73
N ALA A 15 -8.18 -0.30 5.85
CA ALA A 15 -9.64 -0.40 5.97
C ALA A 15 -10.31 0.99 5.80
N GLN A 16 -9.80 2.01 6.48
CA GLN A 16 -10.34 3.37 6.40
C GLN A 16 -10.22 3.97 4.99
N LEU A 17 -9.09 3.74 4.30
CA LEU A 17 -8.91 4.16 2.90
C LEU A 17 -9.96 3.51 2.01
N ALA A 18 -10.15 2.19 2.13
CA ALA A 18 -11.14 1.48 1.32
C ALA A 18 -12.57 1.99 1.56
N ASP A 19 -12.90 2.35 2.80
CA ASP A 19 -14.20 2.91 3.15
C ASP A 19 -14.39 4.33 2.61
N ALA A 20 -13.37 5.19 2.71
CA ALA A 20 -13.38 6.53 2.13
C ALA A 20 -13.53 6.50 0.60
N ALA A 21 -12.72 5.67 -0.07
CA ALA A 21 -12.82 5.45 -1.51
C ALA A 21 -14.20 4.93 -1.93
N GLY A 22 -14.80 4.03 -1.14
CA GLY A 22 -16.16 3.54 -1.37
C GLY A 22 -17.24 4.61 -1.25
N ARG A 23 -17.10 5.56 -0.31
CA ARG A 23 -18.04 6.68 -0.15
C ARG A 23 -17.90 7.72 -1.27
N ALA A 24 -16.67 8.10 -1.62
CA ALA A 24 -16.39 9.07 -2.68
C ALA A 24 -16.79 8.56 -4.07
N GLY A 25 -16.58 7.27 -4.32
CA GLY A 25 -16.78 6.66 -5.64
C GLY A 25 -15.56 6.78 -6.55
N LEU A 26 -15.41 5.83 -7.47
CA LEU A 26 -14.18 5.65 -8.28
C LEU A 26 -13.85 6.81 -9.23
N ASP A 27 -14.83 7.67 -9.53
CA ASP A 27 -14.67 8.82 -10.42
C ASP A 27 -14.40 10.14 -9.70
N ALA A 28 -14.49 10.16 -8.36
CA ALA A 28 -14.20 11.36 -7.60
C ALA A 28 -12.73 11.78 -7.79
N ALA A 29 -12.51 13.08 -7.97
CA ALA A 29 -11.17 13.64 -8.03
C ALA A 29 -10.48 13.53 -6.66
N VAL A 30 -9.16 13.38 -6.66
CA VAL A 30 -8.32 13.38 -5.46
C VAL A 30 -7.52 14.69 -5.45
N PRO A 31 -8.00 15.77 -4.79
CA PRO A 31 -7.40 17.09 -4.90
C PRO A 31 -5.91 17.20 -4.55
N PRO A 32 -5.37 16.44 -3.56
CA PRO A 32 -3.94 16.44 -3.27
C PRO A 32 -3.07 15.79 -4.35
N CYS A 33 -3.64 14.96 -5.23
CA CYS A 33 -2.93 14.16 -6.22
C CYS A 33 -3.41 14.43 -7.65
N PRO A 34 -3.45 15.66 -8.16
CA PRO A 34 -3.91 15.90 -9.53
C PRO A 34 -2.97 15.24 -10.55
N PRO A 35 -3.47 14.56 -11.60
CA PRO A 35 -4.87 14.52 -12.06
C PRO A 35 -5.70 13.31 -11.58
N TRP A 36 -5.32 12.67 -10.47
CA TRP A 36 -5.87 11.38 -10.08
C TRP A 36 -7.34 11.43 -9.69
N ARG A 37 -8.02 10.34 -9.99
CA ARG A 37 -9.29 9.94 -9.40
C ARG A 37 -9.08 8.86 -8.34
N VAL A 38 -10.11 8.57 -7.55
CA VAL A 38 -10.06 7.51 -6.53
C VAL A 38 -9.63 6.16 -7.10
N ARG A 39 -10.02 5.81 -8.33
CA ARG A 39 -9.53 4.58 -8.99
C ARG A 39 -8.01 4.54 -9.17
N ASP A 40 -7.39 5.69 -9.46
CA ASP A 40 -5.96 5.81 -9.68
C ASP A 40 -5.22 5.64 -8.35
N LEU A 41 -5.73 6.29 -7.30
CA LEU A 41 -5.26 6.12 -5.92
C LEU A 41 -5.31 4.65 -5.48
N LEU A 42 -6.44 3.95 -5.70
CA LEU A 42 -6.59 2.53 -5.35
C LEU A 42 -5.62 1.64 -6.12
N ARG A 43 -5.43 1.87 -7.42
CA ARG A 43 -4.48 1.12 -8.26
C ARG A 43 -3.04 1.32 -7.79
N HIS A 44 -2.65 2.57 -7.57
CA HIS A 44 -1.33 2.92 -7.06
C HIS A 44 -1.05 2.24 -5.73
N THR A 45 -1.87 2.53 -4.71
CA THR A 45 -1.61 2.01 -3.37
C THR A 45 -1.71 0.48 -3.34
N GLY A 46 -2.68 -0.11 -4.05
CA GLY A 46 -2.79 -1.57 -4.14
C GLY A 46 -1.63 -2.24 -4.87
N TYR A 47 -0.99 -1.56 -5.83
CA TYR A 47 0.27 -2.03 -6.42
C TYR A 47 1.40 -1.94 -5.40
N ILE A 48 1.54 -0.82 -4.68
CA ILE A 48 2.59 -0.63 -3.68
C ILE A 48 2.52 -1.68 -2.56
N HIS A 49 1.32 -2.07 -2.12
CA HIS A 49 1.16 -3.15 -1.14
C HIS A 49 1.72 -4.48 -1.66
N ARG A 50 1.41 -4.84 -2.91
CA ARG A 50 1.91 -6.07 -3.54
C ARG A 50 3.41 -6.02 -3.78
N TRP A 51 3.92 -4.87 -4.19
CA TRP A 51 5.34 -4.63 -4.39
C TRP A 51 6.13 -4.77 -3.09
N ALA A 52 5.64 -4.20 -1.98
CA ALA A 52 6.24 -4.38 -0.66
C ALA A 52 6.17 -5.84 -0.18
N ALA A 53 5.03 -6.52 -0.38
CA ALA A 53 4.89 -7.93 -0.02
C ALA A 53 5.94 -8.79 -0.75
N ARG A 54 6.18 -8.54 -2.05
CA ARG A 54 7.20 -9.24 -2.84
C ARG A 54 8.62 -9.06 -2.28
N HIS A 55 8.97 -7.90 -1.75
CA HIS A 55 10.29 -7.71 -1.13
C HIS A 55 10.49 -8.62 0.09
N ILE A 56 9.44 -8.79 0.87
CA ILE A 56 9.48 -9.59 2.10
C ILE A 56 9.47 -11.09 1.76
N THR A 57 8.67 -11.50 0.78
CA THR A 57 8.52 -12.91 0.40
C THR A 57 9.66 -13.41 -0.50
N GLU A 58 10.06 -12.65 -1.51
CA GLU A 58 11.10 -13.04 -2.48
C GLU A 58 12.52 -12.72 -1.99
N ARG A 59 12.66 -11.82 -1.00
CA ARG A 59 13.94 -11.41 -0.40
C ARG A 59 15.00 -11.03 -1.44
N PRO A 60 14.70 -10.11 -2.36
CA PRO A 60 15.63 -9.75 -3.42
C PRO A 60 16.87 -9.07 -2.83
N ALA A 61 18.01 -9.25 -3.50
CA ALA A 61 19.27 -8.61 -3.12
C ALA A 61 19.26 -7.09 -3.36
N HIS A 62 18.43 -6.63 -4.29
CA HIS A 62 18.23 -5.22 -4.63
C HIS A 62 16.73 -4.89 -4.61
N VAL A 63 16.42 -3.60 -4.52
CA VAL A 63 15.03 -3.13 -4.57
C VAL A 63 14.48 -3.45 -5.96
N ILE A 64 13.31 -4.05 -6.02
CA ILE A 64 12.65 -4.41 -7.26
C ILE A 64 12.19 -3.12 -7.94
N ASP A 65 12.66 -2.87 -9.16
CA ASP A 65 12.17 -1.75 -9.96
C ASP A 65 10.67 -1.94 -10.26
N GLY A 66 9.91 -0.86 -10.07
CA GLY A 66 8.51 -0.82 -10.46
C GLY A 66 8.36 -0.41 -11.93
N PRO A 67 7.23 -0.76 -12.58
CA PRO A 67 6.91 -0.15 -13.86
C PRO A 67 6.63 1.35 -13.68
N PRO A 68 6.64 2.14 -14.77
CA PRO A 68 6.27 3.54 -14.72
C PRO A 68 4.87 3.74 -14.11
N GLU A 69 4.64 4.87 -13.45
CA GLU A 69 3.37 5.16 -12.79
C GLU A 69 2.17 5.04 -13.73
N ALA A 70 2.28 5.53 -14.96
CA ALA A 70 1.24 5.38 -15.97
C ALA A 70 0.81 3.92 -16.22
N ALA A 71 1.74 2.96 -16.11
CA ALA A 71 1.44 1.54 -16.22
C ALA A 71 0.77 0.98 -14.95
N ILE A 72 1.13 1.52 -13.78
CA ILE A 72 0.47 1.18 -12.50
C ILE A 72 -0.99 1.63 -12.53
N LEU A 73 -1.27 2.85 -13.00
CA LEU A 73 -2.61 3.45 -13.01
C LEU A 73 -3.59 2.80 -14.00
N VAL A 74 -3.11 1.95 -14.91
CA VAL A 74 -3.95 1.12 -15.79
C VAL A 74 -3.94 -0.36 -15.40
N GLY A 75 -3.19 -0.73 -14.35
CA GLY A 75 -3.10 -2.08 -13.83
C GLY A 75 -4.19 -2.41 -12.80
N GLY A 76 -3.98 -3.52 -12.08
CA GLY A 76 -4.89 -4.00 -11.05
C GLY A 76 -6.14 -4.67 -11.63
N ALA A 77 -7.22 -4.69 -10.85
CA ALA A 77 -8.50 -5.24 -11.28
C ALA A 77 -9.34 -4.22 -12.07
N ALA A 78 -10.38 -4.72 -12.75
CA ALA A 78 -11.38 -3.87 -13.38
C ALA A 78 -12.14 -3.05 -12.32
N ASP A 79 -12.67 -1.88 -12.71
CA ASP A 79 -13.34 -0.95 -11.80
C ASP A 79 -14.37 -1.60 -10.85
N PRO A 80 -15.26 -2.51 -11.30
CA PRO A 80 -16.23 -3.15 -10.39
C PRO A 80 -15.60 -3.98 -9.26
N GLU A 81 -14.38 -4.49 -9.47
CA GLU A 81 -13.66 -5.35 -8.53
C GLU A 81 -12.54 -4.60 -7.80
N LEU A 82 -12.29 -3.32 -8.14
CA LEU A 82 -11.10 -2.60 -7.73
C LEU A 82 -11.00 -2.41 -6.21
N LEU A 83 -12.12 -2.13 -5.54
CA LEU A 83 -12.16 -2.05 -4.07
C LEU A 83 -11.84 -3.39 -3.41
N ALA A 84 -12.38 -4.50 -3.93
CA ALA A 84 -12.08 -5.83 -3.41
C ALA A 84 -10.61 -6.19 -3.64
N TRP A 85 -10.07 -5.87 -4.81
CA TRP A 85 -8.66 -6.04 -5.14
C TRP A 85 -7.73 -5.22 -4.24
N PHE A 86 -8.09 -3.97 -3.93
CA PHE A 86 -7.36 -3.15 -2.97
C PHE A 86 -7.40 -3.76 -1.56
N ARG A 87 -8.59 -4.18 -1.08
CA ARG A 87 -8.74 -4.81 0.24
C ARG A 87 -7.90 -6.07 0.40
N ALA A 88 -7.90 -6.92 -0.63
CA ALA A 88 -7.06 -8.11 -0.65
C ALA A 88 -5.56 -7.77 -0.63
N GLY A 89 -5.16 -6.65 -1.24
CA GLY A 89 -3.77 -6.19 -1.28
C GLY A 89 -3.21 -5.84 0.10
N TYR A 90 -3.88 -4.94 0.83
CA TYR A 90 -3.40 -4.56 2.16
C TYR A 90 -3.49 -5.71 3.15
N ALA A 91 -4.54 -6.54 3.07
CA ALA A 91 -4.70 -7.70 3.95
C ALA A 91 -3.55 -8.70 3.75
N ALA A 92 -3.21 -9.03 2.50
CA ALA A 92 -2.08 -9.90 2.20
C ALA A 92 -0.75 -9.33 2.69
N LEU A 93 -0.52 -8.03 2.55
CA LEU A 93 0.69 -7.39 3.05
C LEU A 93 0.78 -7.43 4.59
N VAL A 94 -0.34 -7.21 5.29
CA VAL A 94 -0.40 -7.33 6.76
C VAL A 94 -0.02 -8.74 7.21
N GLU A 95 -0.56 -9.77 6.56
CA GLU A 95 -0.21 -11.16 6.86
C GLU A 95 1.27 -11.45 6.60
N VAL A 96 1.79 -11.00 5.45
CA VAL A 96 3.21 -11.17 5.09
C VAL A 96 4.12 -10.51 6.13
N LEU A 97 3.82 -9.28 6.56
CA LEU A 97 4.59 -8.59 7.58
C LEU A 97 4.49 -9.25 8.96
N SER A 98 3.30 -9.77 9.31
CA SER A 98 3.04 -10.41 10.61
C SER A 98 3.74 -11.76 10.75
N ALA A 99 3.79 -12.53 9.65
CA ALA A 99 4.40 -13.85 9.62
C ALA A 99 5.91 -13.82 9.34
N ALA A 100 6.47 -12.65 9.01
CA ALA A 100 7.87 -12.53 8.63
C ALA A 100 8.82 -12.79 9.80
N ASP A 101 9.91 -13.51 9.53
CA ASP A 101 11.00 -13.71 10.49
C ASP A 101 11.63 -12.35 10.87
N PRO A 102 11.73 -11.98 12.16
CA PRO A 102 12.41 -10.75 12.57
C PRO A 102 13.86 -10.63 12.08
N ALA A 103 14.52 -11.75 11.79
CA ALA A 103 15.88 -11.82 11.25
C ALA A 103 15.93 -11.71 9.71
N LEU A 104 14.78 -11.57 9.01
CA LEU A 104 14.75 -11.53 7.56
C LEU A 104 15.70 -10.47 6.99
N GLN A 105 16.37 -10.84 5.91
CA GLN A 105 17.17 -9.92 5.12
C GLN A 105 16.51 -9.76 3.76
N CYS A 106 16.25 -8.52 3.35
CA CYS A 106 15.79 -8.16 2.03
C CYS A 106 16.21 -6.71 1.75
N ALA A 107 16.24 -6.34 0.47
CA ALA A 107 16.58 -4.99 0.09
C ALA A 107 15.67 -3.93 0.73
N THR A 108 16.28 -2.83 1.16
CA THR A 108 15.65 -1.55 1.51
C THR A 108 16.41 -0.44 0.79
N PHE A 109 15.83 0.76 0.74
CA PHE A 109 16.44 1.92 0.07
C PHE A 109 16.64 3.13 0.99
N LEU A 110 16.30 2.98 2.28
CA LEU A 110 16.68 3.94 3.32
C LEU A 110 17.09 3.15 4.56
N ASP A 111 17.82 3.82 5.45
CA ASP A 111 18.27 3.24 6.71
C ASP A 111 17.11 2.93 7.66
N ALA A 112 17.21 1.77 8.30
CA ALA A 112 16.31 1.32 9.35
C ALA A 112 17.00 0.28 10.25
N PRO A 113 16.50 0.05 11.48
CA PRO A 113 17.05 -0.97 12.37
C PRO A 113 17.01 -2.41 11.80
N SER A 114 16.03 -2.71 10.94
CA SER A 114 15.95 -3.97 10.19
C SER A 114 15.08 -3.78 8.94
N PRO A 115 15.19 -4.67 7.94
CA PRO A 115 14.32 -4.63 6.77
C PRO A 115 12.83 -4.78 7.13
N LEU A 116 12.49 -5.62 8.09
CA LEU A 116 11.11 -5.75 8.57
C LEU A 116 10.59 -4.43 9.18
N ALA A 117 11.40 -3.76 10.00
CA ALA A 117 11.03 -2.45 10.56
C ALA A 117 10.88 -1.38 9.47
N PHE A 118 11.72 -1.41 8.45
CA PHE A 118 11.61 -0.51 7.30
C PHE A 118 10.27 -0.70 6.57
N TRP A 119 9.97 -1.92 6.14
CA TRP A 119 8.79 -2.20 5.34
C TRP A 119 7.49 -1.97 6.12
N ALA A 120 7.42 -2.39 7.39
CA ALA A 120 6.26 -2.11 8.24
C ALA A 120 6.01 -0.61 8.38
N ARG A 121 7.05 0.18 8.74
CA ARG A 121 6.93 1.62 8.91
C ARG A 121 6.55 2.32 7.61
N ARG A 122 7.21 1.98 6.50
CA ARG A 122 6.96 2.59 5.20
C ARG A 122 5.52 2.36 4.77
N GLN A 123 5.02 1.13 4.85
CA GLN A 123 3.69 0.80 4.38
C GLN A 123 2.59 1.38 5.26
N ALA A 124 2.83 1.50 6.57
CA ALA A 124 1.94 2.24 7.47
C ALA A 124 1.82 3.71 7.06
N HIS A 125 2.95 4.40 6.81
CA HIS A 125 2.94 5.81 6.42
C HIS A 125 2.32 6.04 5.03
N GLU A 126 2.72 5.24 4.03
CA GLU A 126 2.15 5.31 2.68
C GLU A 126 0.62 5.19 2.72
N THR A 127 0.12 4.18 3.45
CA THR A 127 -1.31 3.92 3.53
C THR A 127 -2.04 5.02 4.32
N ALA A 128 -1.42 5.58 5.37
CA ALA A 128 -2.00 6.70 6.12
C ALA A 128 -2.11 7.98 5.28
N ILE A 129 -1.09 8.29 4.46
CA ILE A 129 -1.10 9.43 3.54
C ILE A 129 -2.23 9.25 2.52
N HIS A 130 -2.28 8.10 1.85
CA HIS A 130 -3.31 7.85 0.84
C HIS A 130 -4.72 7.67 1.41
N ARG A 131 -4.84 7.30 2.69
CA ARG A 131 -6.10 7.40 3.43
C ARG A 131 -6.55 8.85 3.56
N ALA A 132 -5.64 9.78 3.83
CA ALA A 132 -5.97 11.21 3.88
C ALA A 132 -6.34 11.76 2.49
N ASP A 133 -5.64 11.30 1.45
CA ASP A 133 -5.97 11.63 0.06
C ASP A 133 -7.38 11.14 -0.31
N ALA A 134 -7.74 9.90 0.05
CA ALA A 134 -9.07 9.35 -0.17
C ALA A 134 -10.17 10.10 0.59
N ASP A 135 -9.90 10.51 1.83
CA ASP A 135 -10.82 11.33 2.62
C ASP A 135 -11.08 12.69 1.98
N SER A 136 -10.08 13.29 1.32
CA SER A 136 -10.24 14.58 0.63
C SER A 136 -11.11 14.51 -0.64
N ALA A 137 -11.42 13.30 -1.10
CA ALA A 137 -12.29 13.04 -2.25
C ALA A 137 -13.77 12.82 -1.87
N CYS A 138 -14.08 12.75 -0.56
CA CYS A 138 -15.44 12.55 -0.03
C CYS A 138 -16.24 13.84 0.10
#